data_AF-A0A2N5IPD0-F1
#
_entry.id   AF-A0A2N5IPD0-F1
#
_cell.length_a   1.000
_cell.length_b   1.000
_cell.length_c   1.000
_cell.angle_alpha   90.00
_cell.angle_beta   90.00
_cell.angle_gamma   90.00
#
_symmetry.space_group_name_H-M   'P 1'
#
loop_
_entity.id
_entity.type
_entity.pdbx_description
1 polymer ?
#
loop_
_entity_poly.entity_id
_entity_poly.type
_entity_poly.pdbx_seq_one_letter_code
_entity_poly.pdbx_strand_id
1 'polypeptide(L)'
;MRRNSLGKLPFIATQFGKWWGNDPIAREQTDIDVIAAEPQEKNILFDECKWRNTFNETEAIERLHRRADLVRGYPAENARFMLFTKLPVSEVTRKRYQEDDSMTFISASNLYTAE
;
A
#
# COMPACT_ATOMS: atom_id res chain seq x y z
N MET A 1 -9.16 -4.22 8.87
CA MET A 1 -10.42 -3.91 9.60
C MET A 1 -10.20 -3.20 10.93
N ARG A 2 -9.47 -3.74 11.92
CA ARG A 2 -9.30 -3.08 13.24
C ARG A 2 -8.80 -1.63 13.17
N ARG A 3 -7.79 -1.34 12.34
CA ARG A 3 -7.32 0.05 12.16
C ARG A 3 -8.36 0.96 11.47
N ASN A 4 -9.13 0.43 10.53
CA ASN A 4 -10.21 1.16 9.87
C ASN A 4 -11.31 1.54 10.85
N SER A 5 -11.77 0.59 11.68
CA SER A 5 -12.80 0.85 12.69
C SER A 5 -12.35 1.82 13.79
N LEU A 6 -11.03 1.96 13.98
CA LEU A 6 -10.44 2.93 14.91
C LEU A 6 -10.10 4.28 14.25
N GLY A 7 -10.44 4.49 12.97
CA GLY A 7 -10.08 5.72 12.25
C GLY A 7 -8.58 5.93 12.06
N LYS A 8 -7.78 4.86 12.14
CA LYS A 8 -6.31 4.89 12.01
C LYS A 8 -5.83 4.66 10.56
N LEU A 9 -6.74 4.65 9.59
CA LEU A 9 -6.42 4.71 8.16
C LEU A 9 -6.59 6.15 7.65
N PRO A 10 -5.97 6.53 6.52
CA PRO A 10 -6.11 7.88 5.95
C PRO A 10 -7.56 8.29 5.62
N PHE A 11 -8.47 7.32 5.52
CA PHE A 11 -9.90 7.49 5.34
C PHE A 11 -10.64 6.26 5.89
N ILE A 12 -11.97 6.36 6.08
CA ILE A 12 -12.81 5.21 6.44
C ILE A 12 -13.14 4.42 5.17
N ALA A 13 -12.44 3.31 4.97
CA ALA A 13 -12.72 2.40 3.88
C ALA A 13 -14.01 1.61 4.14
N THR A 14 -14.81 1.47 3.10
CA THR A 14 -16.07 0.69 3.09
C THR A 14 -15.98 -0.57 2.24
N GLN A 15 -14.95 -0.66 1.39
CA GLN A 15 -14.64 -1.83 0.57
C GLN A 15 -13.22 -2.31 0.82
N PHE A 16 -13.02 -3.63 0.83
CA PHE A 16 -11.72 -4.27 1.05
C PHE A 16 -11.58 -5.48 0.12
N GLY A 17 -10.37 -5.74 -0.33
CA GLY A 17 -10.11 -6.93 -1.14
C GLY A 17 -8.66 -7.02 -1.59
N LYS A 18 -8.47 -7.81 -2.64
CA LYS A 18 -7.26 -7.85 -3.45
C LYS A 18 -7.62 -7.44 -4.86
N TRP A 19 -6.63 -7.02 -5.64
CA TRP A 19 -6.83 -6.82 -7.08
C TRP A 19 -5.93 -7.73 -7.88
N TRP A 20 -6.47 -8.25 -8.97
CA TRP A 20 -5.76 -9.11 -9.91
C TRP A 20 -6.15 -8.71 -11.32
N GLY A 21 -5.16 -8.59 -12.21
CA GLY A 21 -5.40 -8.17 -13.57
C GLY A 21 -4.16 -8.24 -14.44
N ASN A 22 -4.31 -7.82 -15.68
CA ASN A 22 -3.21 -7.80 -16.64
C ASN A 22 -2.45 -6.47 -16.53
N ASP A 23 -1.13 -6.54 -16.48
CA ASP A 23 -0.24 -5.41 -16.72
C ASP A 23 0.18 -5.44 -18.21
N PRO A 24 -0.38 -4.57 -19.07
CA PRO A 24 -0.05 -4.55 -20.49
C PRO A 24 1.37 -4.05 -20.77
N ILE A 25 1.97 -3.28 -19.84
CA ILE A 25 3.34 -2.74 -19.99
C ILE A 25 4.35 -3.85 -19.70
N ALA A 26 4.17 -4.54 -18.57
CA ALA A 26 5.02 -5.68 -18.19
C ALA A 26 4.67 -6.96 -18.96
N ARG A 27 3.52 -7.00 -19.64
CA ARG A 27 2.99 -8.15 -20.40
C ARG A 27 2.82 -9.41 -19.54
N GLU A 28 2.35 -9.23 -18.31
CA GLU A 28 2.14 -10.31 -17.34
C GLU A 28 0.82 -10.12 -16.57
N GLN A 29 0.37 -11.18 -15.89
CA GLN A 29 -0.65 -11.06 -14.85
C GLN A 29 0.00 -10.58 -13.57
N THR A 30 -0.71 -9.70 -12.87
CA THR A 30 -0.18 -8.99 -11.71
C THR A 30 -1.25 -8.83 -10.65
N ASP A 31 -0.82 -8.49 -9.45
CA ASP A 31 -1.66 -8.43 -8.27
C ASP A 31 -1.32 -7.23 -7.38
N ILE A 32 -2.30 -6.78 -6.60
CA ILE A 32 -2.10 -5.90 -5.45
C ILE A 32 -2.63 -6.65 -4.24
N ASP A 33 -1.74 -6.86 -3.26
CA ASP A 33 -1.98 -7.77 -2.13
C ASP A 33 -3.21 -7.39 -1.33
N VAL A 34 -3.40 -6.08 -1.09
CA VAL A 34 -4.57 -5.53 -0.41
C VAL A 34 -4.97 -4.20 -1.04
N ILE A 35 -6.28 -4.04 -1.21
CA ILE A 35 -6.92 -2.75 -1.51
C ILE A 35 -7.95 -2.46 -0.42
N ALA A 36 -8.00 -1.21 0.02
CA ALA A 36 -9.11 -0.66 0.78
C ALA A 36 -9.62 0.60 0.07
N ALA A 37 -10.93 0.74 -0.10
CA ALA A 37 -11.50 1.85 -0.86
C ALA A 37 -12.71 2.49 -0.16
N GLU A 38 -12.86 3.78 -0.41
CA GLU A 38 -14.04 4.57 -0.14
C GLU A 38 -14.48 5.13 -1.51
N PRO A 39 -15.48 4.51 -2.17
CA PRO A 39 -15.82 4.84 -3.55
C PRO A 39 -16.51 6.20 -3.74
N GLN A 40 -17.15 6.77 -2.71
CA GLN A 40 -17.95 7.99 -2.84
C GLN A 40 -17.06 9.20 -3.17
N GLU A 41 -15.98 9.38 -2.41
CA GLU A 41 -14.94 10.39 -2.65
C GLU A 41 -13.75 9.83 -3.43
N LYS A 42 -13.85 8.58 -3.89
CA LYS A 42 -12.82 7.88 -4.67
C LYS A 42 -11.46 7.85 -3.97
N ASN A 43 -11.47 7.58 -2.66
CA ASN A 43 -10.24 7.31 -1.92
C ASN A 43 -9.88 5.83 -2.04
N ILE A 44 -8.59 5.56 -2.18
CA ILE A 44 -8.09 4.19 -2.27
C ILE A 44 -6.73 4.06 -1.59
N LEU A 45 -6.55 2.92 -0.94
CA LEU A 45 -5.31 2.50 -0.32
C LEU A 45 -4.85 1.22 -1.01
N PHE A 46 -3.66 1.27 -1.60
CA PHE A 46 -2.99 0.12 -2.18
C PHE A 46 -1.90 -0.36 -1.23
N ASP A 47 -1.74 -1.67 -1.15
CA ASP A 47 -0.73 -2.26 -0.28
C ASP A 47 -0.02 -3.44 -0.91
N GLU A 48 1.25 -3.59 -0.56
CA GLU A 48 2.10 -4.74 -0.86
C GLU A 48 2.67 -5.33 0.43
N CYS A 49 2.71 -6.65 0.52
CA CYS A 49 3.22 -7.39 1.67
C CYS A 49 4.56 -8.09 1.34
N LYS A 50 5.65 -7.68 2.01
CA LYS A 50 6.98 -8.30 1.89
C LYS A 50 7.40 -9.03 3.16
N TRP A 51 7.12 -10.33 3.22
CA TRP A 51 7.49 -11.18 4.37
C TRP A 51 8.83 -11.91 4.21
N ARG A 52 9.90 -11.14 4.04
CA ARG A 52 11.28 -11.65 3.91
C ARG A 52 12.22 -10.86 4.80
N ASN A 53 13.36 -11.44 5.16
CA ASN A 53 14.36 -10.74 5.98
C ASN A 53 15.06 -9.61 5.20
N THR A 54 15.18 -9.76 3.88
CA THR A 54 15.76 -8.77 2.96
C THR A 54 15.01 -8.77 1.64
N PHE A 55 14.89 -7.60 1.01
CA PHE A 55 14.35 -7.39 -0.33
C PHE A 55 14.74 -5.98 -0.81
N ASN A 56 14.55 -5.70 -2.10
CA ASN A 56 14.75 -4.37 -2.64
C ASN A 56 13.53 -3.49 -2.35
N GLU A 57 13.66 -2.60 -1.37
CA GLU A 57 12.57 -1.72 -0.91
C GLU A 57 12.10 -0.75 -2.00
N THR A 58 13.05 -0.11 -2.69
CA THR A 58 12.75 0.81 -3.80
C THR A 58 11.96 0.11 -4.90
N GLU A 59 12.40 -1.07 -5.33
CA GLU A 59 11.71 -1.84 -6.36
C GLU A 59 10.29 -2.24 -5.93
N ALA A 60 10.10 -2.65 -4.67
CA ALA A 60 8.79 -2.99 -4.16
C ALA A 60 7.82 -1.79 -4.20
N ILE A 61 8.29 -0.61 -3.76
CA ILE A 61 7.48 0.61 -3.73
C ILE A 61 7.15 1.07 -5.15
N GLU A 62 8.16 1.17 -6.04
CA GLU A 62 7.95 1.58 -7.42
C GLU A 62 7.01 0.61 -8.16
N ARG A 63 7.12 -0.70 -7.89
CA ARG A 63 6.22 -1.69 -8.46
C ARG A 63 4.79 -1.51 -7.96
N LEU A 64 4.60 -1.22 -6.67
CA LEU A 64 3.27 -0.94 -6.13
C LEU A 64 2.65 0.29 -6.79
N HIS A 65 3.40 1.39 -6.96
CA HIS A 65 2.92 2.57 -7.68
C HIS A 65 2.51 2.25 -9.11
N ARG A 66 3.37 1.55 -9.87
CA ARG A 66 3.03 1.15 -11.26
C ARG A 66 1.77 0.29 -11.33
N ARG A 67 1.59 -0.63 -10.39
CA ARG A 67 0.41 -1.51 -10.35
C ARG A 67 -0.86 -0.74 -9.95
N ALA A 68 -0.75 0.26 -9.08
CA ALA A 68 -1.87 1.12 -8.71
C ALA A 68 -2.49 1.84 -9.92
N ASP A 69 -1.68 2.24 -10.90
CA ASP A 69 -2.16 2.87 -12.15
C ASP A 69 -3.08 1.95 -12.99
N LEU A 70 -3.04 0.64 -12.75
CA LEU A 70 -3.92 -0.34 -13.42
C LEU A 70 -5.34 -0.31 -12.84
N VAL A 71 -5.53 0.19 -11.62
CA VAL A 71 -6.83 0.26 -10.95
C VAL A 71 -7.51 1.57 -11.33
N ARG A 72 -8.48 1.48 -12.24
CA ARG A 72 -9.19 2.66 -12.79
C ARG A 72 -10.27 3.17 -11.84
N GLY A 73 -10.64 4.44 -12.01
CA GLY A 73 -11.75 5.07 -11.28
C GLY A 73 -11.35 5.80 -10.00
N TYR A 74 -10.07 5.73 -9.62
CA TYR A 74 -9.51 6.40 -8.46
C TYR A 74 -8.42 7.39 -8.92
N PRO A 75 -8.55 8.70 -8.64
CA PRO A 75 -7.52 9.68 -8.97
C PRO A 75 -6.22 9.45 -8.19
N ALA A 76 -5.07 9.79 -8.77
CA ALA A 76 -3.76 9.56 -8.17
C ALA A 76 -3.58 10.36 -6.87
N GLU A 77 -4.14 11.56 -6.79
CA GLU A 77 -4.13 12.43 -5.60
C GLU A 77 -4.88 11.83 -4.40
N ASN A 78 -5.85 10.94 -4.66
CA ASN A 78 -6.63 10.25 -3.64
C ASN A 78 -6.06 8.86 -3.31
N ALA A 79 -4.99 8.44 -3.99
CA ALA A 79 -4.30 7.20 -3.71
C ALA A 79 -3.41 7.34 -2.47
N ARG A 80 -3.42 6.30 -1.65
CA ARG A 80 -2.52 6.10 -0.52
C ARG A 80 -1.87 4.74 -0.65
N PHE A 81 -0.68 4.60 -0.10
CA PHE A 81 0.18 3.44 -0.28
C PHE A 81 0.66 2.92 1.07
N MET A 82 0.65 1.60 1.21
CA MET A 82 1.22 0.91 2.35
C MET A 82 2.20 -0.16 1.88
N LEU A 83 3.22 -0.38 2.71
CA LEU A 83 4.12 -1.52 2.56
C LEU A 83 4.21 -2.23 3.91
N PHE A 84 3.64 -3.43 3.99
CA PHE A 84 3.83 -4.30 5.16
C PHE A 84 5.11 -5.11 5.00
N THR A 85 5.93 -5.12 6.04
CA THR A 85 7.22 -5.80 6.02
C THR A 85 7.44 -6.66 7.24
N LYS A 86 8.25 -7.73 7.10
CA LYS A 86 8.66 -8.54 8.27
C LYS A 86 9.54 -7.74 9.23
N LEU A 87 10.53 -7.03 8.70
CA LEU A 87 11.45 -6.17 9.44
C LEU A 87 11.24 -4.71 9.03
N PRO A 88 11.55 -3.73 9.90
CA PRO A 88 11.57 -2.32 9.53
C PRO A 88 12.28 -2.07 8.20
N VAL A 89 11.71 -1.20 7.36
CA VAL A 89 12.42 -0.69 6.19
C VAL A 89 13.67 0.09 6.61
N SER A 90 14.64 0.18 5.71
CA SER A 90 15.89 0.88 5.94
C SER A 90 15.69 2.36 6.30
N GLU A 91 16.64 2.94 7.03
CA GLU A 91 16.62 4.36 7.38
C GLU A 91 16.65 5.26 6.13
N VAL A 92 17.35 4.82 5.08
CA VAL A 92 17.42 5.52 3.79
C VAL A 92 16.02 5.62 3.17
N THR A 93 15.29 4.51 3.11
CA THR A 93 13.90 4.49 2.61
C THR A 93 12.99 5.34 3.48
N ARG A 94 13.11 5.27 4.81
CA ARG A 94 12.31 6.11 5.71
C ARG A 94 12.54 7.59 5.46
N LYS A 95 13.80 8.03 5.38
CA LYS A 95 14.17 9.43 5.10
C LYS A 95 13.66 9.89 3.74
N ARG A 96 13.74 9.03 2.72
CA ARG A 96 13.26 9.33 1.36
C ARG A 96 11.77 9.67 1.32
N TYR A 97 10.95 9.03 2.16
CA TYR A 97 9.49 9.18 2.19
C TYR A 97 8.99 9.91 3.44
N GLN A 98 9.87 10.60 4.19
CA GLN A 98 9.50 11.21 5.47
C GLN A 98 8.50 12.37 5.35
N GLU A 99 8.46 13.03 4.18
CA GLU A 99 7.56 14.15 3.86
C GLU A 99 6.43 13.71 2.89
N ASP A 100 6.36 12.42 2.56
CA ASP A 100 5.36 11.86 1.67
C ASP A 100 4.21 11.24 2.48
N ASP A 101 3.19 12.05 2.76
CA ASP A 101 1.98 11.63 3.49
C ASP A 101 1.17 10.56 2.74
N SER A 102 1.48 10.28 1.47
CA SER A 102 0.81 9.22 0.70
C SER A 102 1.36 7.83 1.01
N MET A 103 2.56 7.71 1.60
CA MET A 103 3.25 6.44 1.80
C MET A 103 3.41 6.10 3.29
N THR A 104 2.99 4.89 3.69
CA THR A 104 3.13 4.42 5.07
C THR A 104 3.80 3.04 5.14
N PHE A 105 4.79 2.90 6.02
CA PHE A 105 5.49 1.63 6.25
C PHE A 105 5.06 0.98 7.55
N ILE A 106 4.62 -0.29 7.50
CA ILE A 106 4.19 -1.04 8.68
C ILE A 106 5.00 -2.32 8.80
N SER A 107 5.90 -2.39 9.78
CA SER A 107 6.62 -3.64 10.06
C SER A 107 5.79 -4.58 10.95
N ALA A 108 6.18 -5.85 11.01
CA ALA A 108 5.63 -6.84 11.94
C ALA A 108 5.58 -6.32 13.37
N SER A 109 6.65 -5.65 13.82
CA SER A 109 6.69 -5.07 15.16
C SER A 109 5.57 -4.06 15.36
N ASN A 110 5.34 -3.14 14.40
CA ASN A 110 4.26 -2.15 14.46
C ASN A 110 2.87 -2.79 14.39
N LEU A 111 2.72 -3.90 13.66
CA LEU A 111 1.44 -4.61 13.53
C LEU A 111 1.00 -5.22 14.87
N TYR A 112 1.94 -5.80 15.62
CA TYR A 112 1.66 -6.52 16.86
C TYR A 112 1.77 -5.66 18.13
N THR A 113 2.42 -4.50 18.08
CA THR A 113 2.50 -3.56 19.20
C THR A 113 1.53 -2.39 19.10
N ALA A 114 0.66 -2.36 18.09
CA ALA A 114 -0.38 -1.34 17.98
C ALA A 114 -1.48 -1.55 19.04
N GLU A 115 -1.33 -0.90 20.18
CA GLU A 115 -2.41 -0.53 21.10
C GLU A 115 -3.44 0.38 20.38
#